data_AF-A0A2X1PRV2-F1
#
_entry.id   AF-A0A2X1PRV2-F1
#
_cell.length_a   1.000
_cell.length_b   1.000
_cell.length_c   1.000
_cell.angle_alpha   90.00
_cell.angle_beta   90.00
_cell.angle_gamma   90.00
#
_symmetry.space_group_name_H-M   'P 1'
#
loop_
_entity.id
_entity.type
_entity.pdbx_description
1 polymer ?
#
loop_
_entity_poly.entity_id
_entity_poly.type
_entity_poly.pdbx_seq_one_letter_code
_entity_poly.pdbx_strand_id
1 'polypeptide(L)'
;MFNRVQKEINQIINRGFDRTLRLAVTGLSRSGKTAFITSLINQLLSINQHSSQNLPLFEAARNGAILAVKRVSQQDLSVPRFDYESNLNDLSQNPPQWFQSTRGVSETRLAIRFQRQSGLLRHLKERGTLYLDIF
;
A
#
# COMPACT_ATOMS: atom_id res chain seq x y z
N MET A 1 -15.03 -24.36 -20.73
CA MET A 1 -15.16 -24.91 -19.36
C MET A 1 -13.82 -25.02 -18.63
N PHE A 2 -12.79 -25.61 -19.24
CA PHE A 2 -11.43 -25.75 -18.67
C PHE A 2 -10.77 -24.45 -18.16
N ASN A 3 -10.87 -23.35 -18.91
CA ASN A 3 -10.26 -22.06 -18.53
C ASN A 3 -10.83 -21.43 -17.24
N ARG A 4 -12.05 -21.81 -16.82
CA ARG A 4 -12.69 -21.28 -15.61
C ARG A 4 -12.16 -22.00 -14.37
N VAL A 5 -12.09 -23.33 -14.43
CA VAL A 5 -11.54 -24.18 -13.38
C VAL A 5 -10.07 -23.83 -13.11
N GLN A 6 -9.29 -23.60 -14.16
CA GLN A 6 -7.89 -23.19 -14.03
C GLN A 6 -7.73 -21.80 -13.38
N LYS A 7 -8.67 -20.86 -13.64
CA LYS A 7 -8.66 -19.55 -12.98
C LYS A 7 -9.02 -19.64 -11.50
N GLU A 8 -10.02 -20.45 -11.15
CA GLU A 8 -10.42 -20.66 -9.74
C GLU A 8 -9.31 -21.33 -8.93
N ILE A 9 -8.67 -22.37 -9.48
CA ILE A 9 -7.52 -23.02 -8.85
C ILE A 9 -6.36 -22.02 -8.64
N ASN A 10 -6.05 -21.22 -9.66
CA ASN A 10 -5.03 -20.18 -9.54
C ASN A 10 -5.40 -19.11 -8.50
N GLN A 11 -6.67 -18.72 -8.39
CA GLN A 11 -7.13 -17.77 -7.38
C GLN A 11 -7.01 -18.33 -5.96
N ILE A 12 -7.33 -19.61 -5.76
CA ILE A 12 -7.17 -20.28 -4.46
C ILE A 12 -5.69 -20.35 -4.06
N ILE A 13 -4.81 -20.73 -5.00
CA ILE A 13 -3.36 -20.75 -4.78
C ILE A 13 -2.85 -19.33 -4.45
N ASN A 14 -3.25 -18.31 -5.23
CA ASN A 14 -2.85 -16.93 -4.98
C ASN A 14 -3.34 -16.43 -3.60
N ARG A 15 -4.55 -16.80 -3.16
CA ARG A 15 -5.06 -16.49 -1.81
C ARG A 15 -4.24 -17.13 -0.70
N GLY A 16 -3.66 -18.31 -0.94
CA GLY A 16 -2.72 -18.94 0.00
C GLY A 16 -1.43 -18.13 0.23
N PHE A 17 -1.11 -17.21 -0.68
CA PHE A 17 0.06 -16.32 -0.58
C PHE A 17 -0.29 -14.90 -0.14
N ASP A 18 -1.56 -14.57 0.03
CA ASP A 18 -1.96 -13.25 0.53
C ASP A 18 -1.50 -13.11 1.99
N ARG A 19 -0.91 -11.96 2.30
CA ARG A 19 -0.35 -11.68 3.64
C ARG A 19 -0.91 -10.37 4.16
N THR A 20 -0.98 -10.24 5.48
CA THR A 20 -1.34 -8.97 6.13
C THR A 20 -0.18 -8.51 7.00
N LEU A 21 0.19 -7.24 6.87
CA LEU A 21 1.17 -6.54 7.71
C LEU A 21 0.48 -5.35 8.35
N ARG A 22 0.55 -5.24 9.68
CA ARG A 22 0.04 -4.09 10.44
C ARG A 22 1.23 -3.25 10.89
N LEU A 23 1.25 -1.98 10.50
CA LEU A 23 2.30 -1.00 10.79
C LEU A 23 1.71 0.10 11.66
N ALA A 24 2.13 0.18 12.92
CA ALA A 24 1.75 1.27 13.81
C ALA A 24 2.74 2.45 13.67
N VAL A 25 2.22 3.65 13.52
CA VAL A 25 2.97 4.90 13.42
C VAL A 25 2.62 5.78 14.62
N THR A 26 3.54 5.88 15.57
CA THR A 26 3.37 6.64 16.80
C THR A 26 4.43 7.75 16.96
N GLY A 27 4.25 8.59 17.96
CA GLY A 27 5.09 9.75 18.25
C GLY A 27 4.32 10.85 18.96
N LEU A 28 5.05 11.82 19.50
CA LEU A 28 4.46 12.98 20.19
C LEU A 28 3.52 13.79 19.29
N SER A 29 2.65 14.59 19.89
CA SER A 29 1.82 15.51 19.11
C SER A 29 2.70 16.41 18.24
N ARG A 30 2.27 16.66 16.99
CA ARG A 30 3.01 17.44 15.98
C ARG A 30 4.38 16.89 15.56
N SER A 31 4.72 15.63 15.87
CA SER A 31 5.96 14.98 15.41
C SER A 31 5.98 14.62 13.91
N GLY A 32 4.99 15.04 13.12
CA GLY A 32 4.93 14.77 11.68
C GLY A 32 4.30 13.44 11.25
N LYS A 33 3.64 12.69 12.15
CA LYS A 33 3.00 11.39 11.82
C LYS A 33 2.07 11.47 10.60
N THR A 34 1.18 12.46 10.55
CA THR A 34 0.25 12.64 9.43
C THR A 34 1.00 12.90 8.12
N ALA A 35 2.10 13.66 8.16
CA ALA A 35 2.94 13.91 6.99
C ALA A 35 3.69 12.66 6.52
N PHE A 36 4.20 11.89 7.47
CA PHE A 36 4.86 10.62 7.19
C PHE A 36 3.89 9.64 6.52
N ILE A 37 2.71 9.41 7.10
CA ILE A 37 1.71 8.48 6.56
C ILE A 37 1.23 8.95 5.18
N THR A 38 0.89 10.24 5.03
CA THR A 38 0.45 10.81 3.73
C THR A 38 1.52 10.62 2.66
N SER A 39 2.79 10.94 2.96
CA SER A 39 3.88 10.78 1.97
C SER A 39 4.17 9.32 1.65
N LEU A 40 4.14 8.42 2.64
CA LEU A 40 4.30 6.98 2.43
C LEU A 40 3.21 6.42 1.50
N ILE A 41 1.94 6.74 1.77
CA ILE A 41 0.82 6.33 0.91
C ILE A 41 1.01 6.89 -0.50
N ASN A 42 1.33 8.18 -0.61
CA ASN A 42 1.52 8.84 -1.90
C ASN A 42 2.62 8.16 -2.73
N GLN A 43 3.78 7.87 -2.11
CA GLN A 43 4.89 7.18 -2.77
C GLN A 43 4.47 5.78 -3.22
N LEU A 44 3.84 5.00 -2.35
CA LEU A 44 3.40 3.63 -2.68
C LEU A 44 2.37 3.60 -3.82
N LEU A 45 1.39 4.52 -3.83
CA LEU A 45 0.41 4.63 -4.91
C LEU A 45 1.02 5.08 -6.24
N SER A 46 2.17 5.77 -6.19
CA SER A 46 2.85 6.33 -7.36
C SER A 46 3.93 5.43 -7.95
N ILE A 47 4.24 4.29 -7.32
CA ILE A 47 5.36 3.38 -7.69
C ILE A 47 5.40 3.02 -9.18
N ASN A 48 4.23 2.85 -9.82
CA ASN A 48 4.13 2.41 -11.22
C ASN A 48 3.64 3.52 -12.17
N GLN A 49 3.47 4.76 -11.69
CA GLN A 49 2.95 5.88 -12.49
C GLN A 49 4.07 6.73 -13.09
N HIS A 50 5.15 6.93 -12.33
CA HIS A 50 6.33 7.63 -12.77
C HIS A 50 7.46 6.62 -12.99
N SER A 51 8.31 6.85 -13.99
CA SER A 51 9.50 6.05 -14.31
C SER A 51 10.15 5.51 -13.04
N SER A 52 10.44 4.20 -12.99
CA SER A 52 10.76 3.36 -11.82
C SER A 52 11.94 3.77 -10.92
N GLN A 53 12.33 5.03 -10.89
CA GLN A 53 13.46 5.61 -10.18
C GLN A 53 13.07 6.31 -8.86
N ASN A 54 11.78 6.46 -8.53
CA ASN A 54 11.36 7.24 -7.36
C ASN A 54 11.69 6.59 -6.00
N LEU A 55 11.98 5.28 -5.94
CA LEU A 55 12.32 4.56 -4.70
C LEU A 55 13.52 3.61 -4.90
N PRO A 56 14.75 4.13 -5.12
CA PRO A 56 15.92 3.30 -5.45
C PRO A 56 16.38 2.39 -4.30
N LEU A 57 16.06 2.78 -3.06
CA LEU A 57 16.36 1.99 -1.86
C LEU A 57 15.29 0.96 -1.53
N PHE A 58 14.12 1.03 -2.19
CA PHE A 58 13.06 0.04 -2.00
C PHE A 58 13.21 -1.06 -3.06
N GLU A 59 13.93 -2.13 -2.71
CA GLU A 59 14.30 -3.21 -3.64
C GLU A 59 13.09 -3.76 -4.44
N ALA A 60 11.94 -3.94 -3.80
CA ALA A 60 10.73 -4.44 -4.47
C ALA A 60 10.21 -3.49 -5.56
N ALA A 61 10.30 -2.18 -5.36
CA ALA A 61 9.98 -1.19 -6.39
C ALA A 61 11.07 -1.15 -7.46
N ARG A 62 12.35 -1.05 -7.05
CA ARG A 62 13.52 -0.98 -7.93
C ARG A 62 13.57 -2.16 -8.92
N ASN A 63 13.31 -3.37 -8.44
CA ASN A 63 13.39 -4.57 -9.28
C ASN A 63 12.10 -4.82 -10.08
N GLY A 64 11.09 -3.93 -9.99
CA GLY A 64 9.81 -4.10 -10.69
C GLY A 64 8.95 -5.26 -10.15
N ALA A 65 9.14 -5.64 -8.88
CA ALA A 65 8.37 -6.71 -8.24
C ALA A 65 6.96 -6.25 -7.86
N ILE A 66 6.74 -4.95 -7.64
CA ILE A 66 5.43 -4.38 -7.29
C ILE A 66 4.62 -4.15 -8.57
N LEU A 67 3.52 -4.89 -8.71
CA LEU A 67 2.64 -4.85 -9.89
C LEU A 67 1.60 -3.75 -9.79
N ALA A 68 1.03 -3.53 -8.61
CA ALA A 68 0.04 -2.50 -8.36
C ALA A 68 -0.10 -2.21 -6.87
N VAL A 69 -0.41 -0.96 -6.53
CA VAL A 69 -0.83 -0.56 -5.18
C VAL A 69 -2.16 0.15 -5.28
N LYS A 70 -3.09 -0.19 -4.38
CA LYS A 70 -4.39 0.49 -4.28
C LYS A 70 -4.78 0.66 -2.82
N ARG A 71 -5.44 1.77 -2.52
CA ARG A 71 -6.21 1.91 -1.29
C ARG A 71 -7.45 1.02 -1.35
N VAL A 72 -7.72 0.29 -0.28
CA VAL A 72 -8.92 -0.55 -0.14
C VAL A 72 -9.60 -0.26 1.19
N SER A 73 -10.84 -0.72 1.35
CA SER A 73 -11.58 -0.54 2.59
C SER A 73 -10.82 -1.15 3.79
N GLN A 74 -10.82 -0.44 4.90
CA GLN A 74 -10.34 -0.94 6.18
C GLN A 74 -11.23 -2.09 6.68
N GLN A 75 -10.69 -2.95 7.54
CA GLN A 75 -11.45 -4.05 8.13
C GLN A 75 -12.29 -3.62 9.32
N ASP A 76 -11.71 -2.79 10.19
CA ASP A 76 -12.37 -2.30 11.39
C ASP A 76 -13.10 -0.99 11.09
N LEU A 77 -14.44 -1.03 11.07
CA LEU A 77 -15.26 0.15 10.84
C LEU A 77 -15.45 1.01 12.10
N SER A 78 -14.99 0.54 13.27
CA SER A 78 -15.03 1.32 14.51
C SER A 78 -13.93 2.36 14.60
N VAL A 79 -12.84 2.19 13.85
CA VAL A 79 -11.72 3.13 13.79
C VAL A 79 -11.93 4.13 12.65
N PRO A 80 -11.74 5.45 12.86
CA PRO A 80 -11.81 6.43 11.77
C PRO A 80 -10.82 6.13 10.63
N ARG A 81 -11.23 6.34 9.39
CA ARG A 81 -10.35 6.22 8.23
C ARG A 81 -9.35 7.39 8.19
N PHE A 82 -8.09 7.11 7.90
CA PHE A 82 -7.08 8.14 7.67
C PHE A 82 -7.45 9.01 6.46
N ASP A 83 -7.41 10.33 6.60
CA ASP A 83 -7.90 11.26 5.58
C ASP A 83 -6.84 11.62 4.52
N TYR A 84 -6.36 10.62 3.79
CA TYR A 84 -5.31 10.81 2.77
C TYR A 84 -5.72 11.80 1.67
N GLU A 85 -6.97 11.73 1.21
CA GLU A 85 -7.46 12.56 0.11
C GLU A 85 -7.53 14.03 0.53
N SER A 86 -8.04 14.35 1.73
CA SER A 86 -8.01 15.73 2.23
C SER A 86 -6.57 16.20 2.46
N ASN A 87 -5.71 15.36 3.03
CA ASN A 87 -4.30 15.72 3.27
C ASN A 87 -3.57 16.06 1.96
N LEU A 88 -3.83 15.29 0.89
CA LEU A 88 -3.26 15.56 -0.43
C LEU A 88 -3.85 16.83 -1.05
N ASN A 89 -5.15 17.08 -0.84
CA ASN A 89 -5.82 18.30 -1.29
C ASN A 89 -5.22 19.55 -0.64
N ASP A 90 -4.95 19.52 0.67
CA ASP A 90 -4.31 20.63 1.40
C ASP A 90 -2.92 20.96 0.82
N LEU A 91 -2.14 19.94 0.52
CA LEU A 91 -0.82 20.08 -0.13
C LEU A 91 -0.91 20.59 -1.58
N SER A 92 -2.05 20.39 -2.24
CA SER A 92 -2.29 20.79 -3.64
C SER A 92 -2.93 22.18 -3.77
N GLN A 93 -3.25 22.85 -2.66
CA GLN A 93 -3.80 24.21 -2.66
C GLN A 93 -2.79 25.25 -3.19
N ASN A 94 -3.29 26.45 -3.51
CA ASN A 94 -2.47 27.61 -3.84
C ASN A 94 -2.84 28.82 -2.94
N PRO A 95 -2.03 29.16 -1.92
CA PRO A 95 -0.75 28.54 -1.56
C PRO A 95 -0.93 27.15 -0.89
N PRO A 96 0.05 26.23 -1.03
CA PRO A 96 -0.03 24.91 -0.40
C PRO A 96 -0.06 25.04 1.12
N GLN A 97 -0.89 24.21 1.77
CA GLN A 97 -1.06 24.22 3.22
C GLN A 97 -0.69 22.86 3.81
N TRP A 98 -0.15 22.86 5.02
CA TRP A 98 -0.02 21.63 5.79
C TRP A 98 -1.39 21.23 6.34
N PHE A 99 -1.72 19.95 6.18
CA PHE A 99 -2.92 19.37 6.76
C PHE A 99 -2.93 19.45 8.29
N GLN A 100 -4.13 19.36 8.84
CA GLN A 100 -4.32 19.32 10.28
C GLN A 100 -3.72 18.04 10.88
N SER A 101 -3.18 18.14 12.09
CA SER A 101 -2.72 16.97 12.82
C SER A 101 -3.89 16.02 13.09
N THR A 102 -3.69 14.73 12.80
CA THR A 102 -4.67 13.69 13.12
C THR A 102 -4.98 13.73 14.61
N ARG A 103 -6.28 13.71 14.96
CA ARG A 103 -6.75 13.65 16.35
C ARG A 103 -7.18 12.21 16.64
N GLY A 104 -6.50 11.57 17.60
CA GLY A 104 -6.77 10.18 17.95
C GLY A 104 -6.19 9.18 16.95
N VAL A 105 -6.70 7.95 17.00
CA VAL A 105 -6.26 6.82 16.16
C VAL A 105 -7.05 6.83 14.85
N SER A 106 -6.37 6.51 13.74
CA SER A 106 -7.00 6.35 12.43
C SER A 106 -6.32 5.26 11.63
N GLU A 107 -7.03 4.57 10.75
CA GLU A 107 -6.49 3.46 9.97
C GLU A 107 -6.56 3.70 8.46
N THR A 108 -5.62 3.11 7.71
CA THR A 108 -5.76 2.93 6.27
C THR A 108 -5.19 1.61 5.81
N ARG A 109 -5.86 0.98 4.84
CA ARG A 109 -5.42 -0.26 4.22
C ARG A 109 -4.96 -0.05 2.78
N LEU A 110 -3.80 -0.61 2.45
CA LEU A 110 -3.26 -0.71 1.09
C LEU A 110 -3.21 -2.17 0.66
N ALA A 111 -3.64 -2.46 -0.57
CA ALA A 111 -3.42 -3.73 -1.24
C ALA A 111 -2.23 -3.57 -2.21
N ILE A 112 -1.12 -4.23 -1.91
CA ILE A 112 0.11 -4.23 -2.70
C ILE A 112 0.20 -5.57 -3.43
N ARG A 113 -0.09 -5.58 -4.72
CA ARG A 113 0.11 -6.75 -5.57
C ARG A 113 1.57 -6.84 -5.95
N PHE A 114 2.19 -7.98 -5.70
CA PHE A 114 3.59 -8.21 -6.02
C PHE A 114 3.80 -9.54 -6.74
N GLN A 115 4.94 -9.66 -7.42
CA GLN A 115 5.42 -10.89 -8.00
C GLN A 115 6.77 -11.24 -7.36
N ARG A 116 6.90 -12.46 -6.86
CA ARG A 116 8.16 -12.93 -6.27
C ARG A 116 9.18 -13.17 -7.39
N GLN A 117 10.39 -12.66 -7.20
CA GLN A 117 11.49 -12.81 -8.14
C GLN A 117 12.57 -13.81 -7.66
N SER A 118 12.52 -14.24 -6.39
CA SER A 118 13.51 -15.12 -5.78
C SER A 118 12.90 -16.41 -5.21
N GLY A 119 13.62 -17.52 -5.41
CA GLY A 119 13.26 -18.87 -4.96
C GLY A 119 13.74 -19.95 -5.94
N LEU A 120 13.93 -21.19 -5.46
CA LEU A 120 14.26 -22.39 -6.27
C LEU A 120 13.25 -22.64 -7.41
N LEU A 121 12.05 -22.04 -7.32
CA LEU A 121 10.98 -22.08 -8.30
C LEU A 121 10.92 -20.81 -9.18
N ARG A 122 12.07 -20.27 -9.61
CA ARG A 122 12.17 -19.06 -10.47
C ARG A 122 11.28 -19.08 -11.73
N HIS A 123 10.87 -20.27 -12.16
CA HIS A 123 10.01 -20.48 -13.33
C HIS A 123 8.51 -20.37 -13.00
N LEU A 124 8.11 -20.48 -11.72
CA LEU A 124 6.78 -20.13 -11.26
C LEU A 124 6.75 -18.67 -10.81
N LYS A 125 6.15 -17.81 -11.63
CA LYS A 125 5.83 -16.43 -11.27
C LYS A 125 4.69 -16.41 -10.25
N GLU A 126 5.01 -16.68 -8.99
CA GLU A 126 4.05 -16.59 -7.88
C GLU A 126 3.66 -15.13 -7.66
N ARG A 127 2.36 -14.86 -7.75
CA ARG A 127 1.76 -13.55 -7.47
C ARG A 127 1.03 -13.62 -6.14
N GLY A 128 1.14 -12.56 -5.35
CA GLY A 128 0.43 -12.43 -4.08
C GLY A 128 0.01 -10.99 -3.83
N THR A 129 -0.84 -10.82 -2.82
CA THR A 129 -1.25 -9.50 -2.32
C THR A 129 -0.79 -9.35 -0.89
N LEU A 130 -0.01 -8.29 -0.62
CA LEU A 130 0.27 -7.83 0.72
C LEU A 130 -0.77 -6.77 1.09
N TYR A 131 -1.61 -7.05 2.07
CA TYR A 131 -2.45 -6.06 2.73
C TYR A 131 -1.61 -5.36 3.80
N LEU A 132 -1.39 -4.07 3.63
CA LEU A 132 -0.67 -3.22 4.59
C LEU A 132 -1.69 -2.32 5.30
N ASP A 133 -1.88 -2.57 6.58
CA ASP A 133 -2.72 -1.76 7.46
C ASP A 133 -1.83 -0.80 8.24
N ILE A 134 -2.11 0.50 8.18
CA ILE A 134 -1.33 1.55 8.86
C ILE A 134 -2.22 2.22 9.90
N PHE A 135 -1.75 2.26 11.16
CA PHE A 135 -2.43 2.82 12.34
C PHE A 135 -1.67 4.02 12.90
#